data_AF-Q9V137-F1
#
_entry.id   AF-Q9V137-F1
#
_cell.length_a   1.000
_cell.length_b   1.000
_cell.length_c   1.000
_cell.angle_alpha   90.00
_cell.angle_beta   90.00
_cell.angle_gamma   90.00
#
_symmetry.space_group_name_H-M   'P 1'
#
loop_
_entity.id
_entity.type
_entity.pdbx_description
1 polymer ?
#
loop_
_entity_poly.entity_id
_entity_poly.type
_entity_poly.pdbx_seq_one_letter_code
_entity_poly.pdbx_strand_id
1 'polypeptide(L)'
;MERLDREIAEVLGLTDKREKDSELFKVFSEVFDKTTVETISYFYRRGIIERLYGVLSTGKEANVFAGYNSKGEKIAVKIYRTYTTEFRRIWEYLAADPRIGALPKDIRKLVFVWTRREYKNLQRALKYAVRAPEPIAFRNNVLVMEFIGDDMPAPRLKDVEKELEKEDFEELYDFMMGSIEKLWKRGDMVHGDLSEYNLLLWHEPVIIDWSQATVKRNRMSLTLLYRDIRNVINYFKRKGIDVEDPEEKFRELAGDELWMRNLRSL
;
A
#
# COMPACT_ATOMS: atom_id res chain seq x y z
N MET A 1 4.89 -6.52 34.71
CA MET A 1 4.92 -6.22 33.27
C MET A 1 5.47 -7.45 32.59
N GLU A 2 4.65 -8.14 31.79
CA GLU A 2 5.10 -9.35 31.07
C GLU A 2 6.28 -8.97 30.16
N ARG A 3 7.18 -9.92 29.85
CA ARG A 3 8.34 -9.67 28.97
C ARG A 3 7.93 -8.99 27.66
N LEU A 4 6.79 -9.41 27.13
CA LEU A 4 6.21 -8.92 25.89
C LEU A 4 5.82 -7.44 25.97
N ASP A 5 5.20 -7.01 27.09
CA ASP A 5 4.85 -5.62 27.32
C ASP A 5 6.09 -4.71 27.41
N ARG A 6 7.21 -5.23 27.96
CA ARG A 6 8.48 -4.51 28.02
C ARG A 6 9.09 -4.31 26.64
N GLU A 7 9.15 -5.37 25.82
CA GLU A 7 9.68 -5.31 24.46
C GLU A 7 8.88 -4.28 23.61
N ILE A 8 7.56 -4.18 23.81
CA ILE A 8 6.77 -3.15 23.13
C ILE A 8 6.99 -1.76 23.68
N ALA A 9 7.10 -1.60 25.00
CA ALA A 9 7.45 -0.31 25.58
C ALA A 9 8.78 0.20 25.01
N GLU A 10 9.78 -0.67 24.86
CA GLU A 10 11.06 -0.35 24.22
C GLU A 10 10.88 0.06 22.75
N VAL A 11 10.17 -0.74 21.95
CA VAL A 11 9.90 -0.41 20.53
C VAL A 11 9.18 0.92 20.37
N LEU A 12 8.24 1.25 21.25
CA LEU A 12 7.49 2.51 21.21
C LEU A 12 8.24 3.66 21.90
N GLY A 13 9.40 3.40 22.50
CA GLY A 13 10.16 4.40 23.26
C GLY A 13 9.44 4.89 24.52
N LEU A 14 8.56 4.09 25.11
CA LEU A 14 7.79 4.40 26.31
C LEU A 14 8.63 4.14 27.56
N THR A 15 9.31 5.19 28.02
CA THR A 15 10.16 5.17 29.22
C THR A 15 9.42 5.64 30.47
N ASP A 16 8.33 6.42 30.32
CA ASP A 16 7.57 6.95 31.46
C ASP A 16 6.04 6.96 31.24
N LYS A 17 5.25 7.05 32.32
CA LYS A 17 3.77 7.00 32.27
C LYS A 17 3.13 8.07 31.39
N ARG A 18 3.78 9.22 31.19
CA ARG A 18 3.28 10.34 30.37
C ARG A 18 3.34 10.06 28.86
N GLU A 19 4.19 9.14 28.39
CA GLU A 19 4.31 8.81 26.96
C GLU A 19 3.20 7.87 26.47
N LYS A 20 2.47 7.22 27.39
CA LYS A 20 1.26 6.44 27.06
C LYS A 20 0.11 7.31 26.55
N ASP A 21 0.17 8.63 26.73
CA ASP A 21 -0.81 9.56 26.15
C ASP A 21 -0.44 10.04 24.74
N SER A 22 0.73 9.61 24.22
CA SER A 22 1.17 9.96 22.87
C SER A 22 0.21 9.44 21.80
N GLU A 23 0.10 10.20 20.71
CA GLU A 23 -0.66 9.78 19.52
C GLU A 23 -0.18 8.43 19.00
N LEU A 24 1.14 8.20 19.01
CA LEU A 24 1.76 6.94 18.63
C LEU A 24 1.19 5.77 19.44
N PHE A 25 1.16 5.86 20.77
CA PHE A 25 0.63 4.79 21.61
C PHE A 25 -0.86 4.56 21.39
N LYS A 26 -1.66 5.63 21.24
CA LYS A 26 -3.10 5.53 20.99
C LYS A 26 -3.39 4.82 19.67
N VAL A 27 -2.77 5.28 18.57
CA VAL A 27 -2.95 4.69 17.23
C VAL A 27 -2.42 3.27 17.17
N PHE A 28 -1.29 3.00 17.82
CA PHE A 28 -0.75 1.66 17.90
C PHE A 28 -1.68 0.73 18.67
N SER A 29 -2.25 1.18 19.79
CA SER A 29 -3.20 0.40 20.60
C SER A 29 -4.43 -0.06 19.83
N GLU A 30 -4.84 0.66 18.78
CA GLU A 30 -5.97 0.26 17.92
C GLU A 30 -5.71 -0.98 17.06
N VAL A 31 -4.43 -1.32 16.80
CA VAL A 31 -4.01 -2.51 16.03
C VAL A 31 -3.34 -3.57 16.91
N PHE A 32 -3.31 -3.33 18.23
CA PHE A 32 -2.47 -4.02 19.19
C PHE A 32 -3.17 -5.21 19.85
N ASP A 33 -3.50 -6.25 19.07
CA ASP A 33 -3.86 -7.55 19.64
C ASP A 33 -2.63 -8.41 19.96
N LYS A 34 -2.80 -9.43 20.80
CA LYS A 34 -1.74 -10.36 21.24
C LYS A 34 -0.84 -10.85 20.09
N THR A 35 -1.42 -11.16 18.93
CA THR A 35 -0.71 -11.66 17.75
C THR A 35 0.15 -10.57 17.11
N THR A 36 -0.35 -9.34 17.03
CA THR A 36 0.43 -8.17 16.60
C THR A 36 1.61 -7.96 17.54
N VAL A 37 1.37 -8.02 18.85
CA VAL A 37 2.39 -7.84 19.88
C VAL A 37 3.54 -8.85 19.72
N GLU A 38 3.20 -10.13 19.58
CA GLU A 38 4.17 -11.20 19.33
C GLU A 38 4.93 -11.01 18.02
N THR A 39 4.28 -10.44 17.00
CA THR A 39 4.87 -10.19 15.68
C THR A 39 5.87 -9.03 15.73
N ILE A 40 5.52 -7.92 16.39
CA ILE A 40 6.44 -6.79 16.58
C ILE A 40 7.64 -7.23 17.42
N SER A 41 7.40 -7.96 18.51
CA SER A 41 8.45 -8.53 19.35
C SER A 41 9.37 -9.49 18.57
N TYR A 42 8.81 -10.27 17.64
CA TYR A 42 9.58 -11.12 16.74
C TYR A 42 10.50 -10.33 15.82
N PHE A 43 10.05 -9.18 15.31
CA PHE A 43 10.87 -8.30 14.46
C PHE A 43 11.92 -7.54 15.27
N TYR A 44 11.57 -7.11 16.48
CA TYR A 44 12.48 -6.48 17.43
C TYR A 44 13.67 -7.37 17.77
N ARG A 45 13.41 -8.62 18.17
CA ARG A 45 14.48 -9.59 18.46
C ARG A 45 15.37 -9.96 17.26
N ARG A 46 15.00 -9.58 16.03
CA ARG A 46 15.80 -9.75 14.82
C ARG A 46 16.46 -8.47 14.31
N GLY A 47 16.27 -7.34 14.99
CA GLY A 47 16.73 -6.04 14.54
C GLY A 47 16.05 -5.54 13.26
N ILE A 48 14.91 -6.13 12.88
CA ILE A 48 14.13 -5.67 11.71
C ILE A 48 13.36 -4.39 12.05
N ILE A 49 12.91 -4.26 13.30
CA ILE A 49 12.32 -3.04 13.87
C ILE A 49 13.05 -2.81 15.18
N GLU A 50 13.75 -1.71 15.35
CA GLU A 50 14.36 -1.31 16.62
C GLU A 50 13.43 -0.37 17.39
N ARG A 51 12.89 0.64 16.71
CA ARG A 51 12.05 1.67 17.32
C ARG A 51 11.00 2.17 16.33
N LEU A 52 9.79 2.43 16.81
CA LEU A 52 8.76 3.21 16.13
C LEU A 52 8.72 4.61 16.75
N TYR A 53 8.61 5.65 15.93
CA TYR A 53 8.69 7.04 16.41
C TYR A 53 7.61 7.97 15.85
N GLY A 54 6.79 7.52 14.90
CA GLY A 54 5.76 8.37 14.31
C GLY A 54 4.66 7.58 13.61
N VAL A 55 3.50 8.20 13.45
CA VAL A 55 2.39 7.68 12.66
C VAL A 55 2.44 8.34 11.29
N LEU A 56 2.54 7.53 10.24
CA LEU A 56 2.55 7.99 8.84
C LEU A 56 1.15 8.05 8.25
N SER A 57 0.31 7.09 8.61
CA SER A 57 -1.05 7.02 8.12
C SER A 57 -1.92 6.21 9.08
N THR A 58 -3.15 6.67 9.29
CA THR A 58 -4.20 5.90 9.95
C THR A 58 -5.29 5.55 8.95
N GLY A 59 -5.77 4.33 9.02
CA GLY A 59 -6.73 3.81 8.04
C GLY A 59 -7.68 2.79 8.63
N LYS A 60 -8.79 2.56 7.92
CA LYS A 60 -9.80 1.56 8.28
C LYS A 60 -9.28 0.12 8.19
N GLU A 61 -8.26 -0.11 7.39
CA GLU A 61 -7.70 -1.45 7.14
C GLU A 61 -6.34 -1.65 7.81
N ALA A 62 -5.52 -0.61 7.87
CA ALA A 62 -4.18 -0.66 8.43
C ALA A 62 -3.75 0.72 8.96
N ASN A 63 -2.80 0.71 9.89
CA ASN A 63 -2.06 1.89 10.29
C ASN A 63 -0.60 1.72 9.83
N VAL A 64 0.05 2.82 9.44
CA VAL A 64 1.45 2.83 9.00
C VAL A 64 2.26 3.68 9.97
N PHE A 65 3.38 3.13 10.45
CA PHE A 65 4.26 3.76 11.41
C PHE A 65 5.65 3.99 10.80
N ALA A 66 6.30 5.09 11.17
CA ALA A 66 7.71 5.32 10.90
C ALA A 66 8.55 4.68 12.00
N GLY A 67 9.69 4.12 11.63
CA GLY A 67 10.61 3.50 12.56
C GLY A 67 12.04 3.43 12.07
N TYR A 68 12.90 2.85 12.89
CA TYR A 68 14.27 2.49 12.55
C TYR A 68 14.46 0.99 12.72
N ASN A 69 15.35 0.39 11.91
CA ASN A 69 15.87 -0.94 12.17
C ASN A 69 17.14 -0.87 13.05
N SER A 70 17.74 -2.02 13.39
CA SER A 70 18.92 -2.06 14.27
C SER A 70 20.19 -1.47 13.66
N LYS A 71 20.19 -1.18 12.35
CA LYS A 71 21.28 -0.48 11.65
C LYS A 71 21.09 1.04 11.62
N GLY A 72 19.99 1.55 12.18
CA GLY A 72 19.65 2.97 12.11
C GLY A 72 19.03 3.41 10.77
N GLU A 73 18.66 2.48 9.89
CA GLU A 73 17.99 2.80 8.63
C GLU A 73 16.49 3.05 8.89
N LYS A 74 15.93 4.07 8.23
CA LYS A 74 14.49 4.40 8.32
C LYS A 74 13.63 3.33 7.64
N ILE A 75 12.55 2.93 8.28
CA ILE A 75 11.60 1.93 7.79
C ILE A 75 10.16 2.41 7.98
N ALA A 76 9.26 1.92 7.13
CA ALA A 76 7.82 2.02 7.30
C ALA A 76 7.25 0.66 7.73
N VAL A 77 6.41 0.67 8.76
CA VAL A 77 5.77 -0.53 9.32
C VAL A 77 4.26 -0.41 9.16
N LYS A 78 3.70 -1.15 8.21
CA LYS A 78 2.26 -1.24 7.96
C LYS A 78 1.68 -2.38 8.78
N ILE A 79 0.78 -2.07 9.70
CA ILE A 79 0.09 -3.03 10.56
C ILE A 79 -1.38 -3.07 10.18
N TYR A 80 -1.80 -4.19 9.62
CA TYR A 80 -3.20 -4.44 9.31
C TYR A 80 -4.01 -4.70 10.58
N ARG A 81 -5.19 -4.10 10.65
CA ARG A 81 -6.18 -4.39 11.70
C ARG A 81 -6.65 -5.84 11.54
N THR A 82 -6.59 -6.62 12.60
CA THR A 82 -7.04 -8.03 12.60
C THR A 82 -8.57 -8.17 12.63
N TYR A 83 -9.26 -7.06 12.87
CA TYR A 83 -10.71 -6.92 12.77
C TYR A 83 -11.03 -5.65 11.96
N THR A 84 -11.75 -5.78 10.85
CA THR A 84 -12.11 -4.65 9.99
C THR A 84 -13.51 -4.84 9.40
N THR A 85 -14.22 -3.73 9.18
CA THR A 85 -15.52 -3.73 8.48
C THR A 85 -15.37 -4.03 6.99
N GLU A 86 -14.17 -3.90 6.42
CA GLU A 86 -13.85 -4.16 5.01
C GLU A 86 -13.58 -5.65 4.73
N PHE A 87 -13.90 -6.55 5.67
CA PHE A 87 -13.63 -8.00 5.54
C PHE A 87 -14.17 -8.58 4.22
N ARG A 88 -15.38 -8.15 3.82
CA ARG A 88 -16.00 -8.60 2.57
C ARG A 88 -15.14 -8.24 1.35
N ARG A 89 -14.61 -7.02 1.30
CA ARG A 89 -13.75 -6.55 0.21
C ARG A 89 -12.44 -7.34 0.18
N ILE A 90 -11.78 -7.53 1.33
CA ILE A 90 -10.58 -8.37 1.45
C ILE A 90 -10.85 -9.77 0.89
N TRP A 91 -11.98 -10.37 1.28
CA TRP A 91 -12.37 -11.69 0.82
C TRP A 91 -12.59 -11.73 -0.70
N GLU A 92 -13.32 -10.77 -1.27
CA GLU A 92 -13.61 -10.69 -2.71
C GLU A 92 -12.34 -10.64 -3.56
N TYR A 93 -11.39 -9.78 -3.19
CA TYR A 93 -10.11 -9.66 -3.88
C TYR A 93 -9.24 -10.92 -3.74
N LEU A 94 -9.21 -11.56 -2.56
CA LEU A 94 -8.46 -12.80 -2.36
C LEU A 94 -9.09 -13.98 -3.09
N ALA A 95 -10.42 -14.10 -3.08
CA ALA A 95 -11.16 -15.13 -3.79
C ALA A 95 -10.99 -15.03 -5.31
N ALA A 96 -10.75 -13.82 -5.81
CA ALA A 96 -10.51 -13.55 -7.22
C ALA A 96 -9.07 -13.85 -7.66
N ASP A 97 -8.12 -13.98 -6.73
CA ASP A 97 -6.70 -14.11 -7.03
C ASP A 97 -6.29 -15.58 -7.21
N PRO A 98 -5.90 -16.00 -8.43
CA PRO A 98 -5.54 -17.40 -8.70
C PRO A 98 -4.24 -17.85 -8.03
N ARG A 99 -3.48 -16.94 -7.41
CA ARG A 99 -2.32 -17.29 -6.56
C ARG A 99 -2.76 -17.81 -5.19
N ILE A 100 -4.01 -17.60 -4.82
CA ILE A 100 -4.57 -17.99 -3.54
C ILE A 100 -5.41 -19.25 -3.74
N GLY A 101 -5.02 -20.34 -3.08
CA GLY A 101 -5.77 -21.60 -3.09
C GLY A 101 -6.99 -21.50 -2.17
N ALA A 102 -6.94 -22.24 -1.05
CA ALA A 102 -8.03 -22.21 -0.07
C ALA A 102 -7.99 -20.93 0.79
N LEU A 103 -9.12 -20.22 0.86
CA LEU A 103 -9.27 -19.08 1.75
C LEU A 103 -9.53 -19.54 3.20
N PRO A 104 -8.83 -18.97 4.19
CA PRO A 104 -9.16 -19.18 5.58
C PRO A 104 -10.59 -18.69 5.89
N LYS A 105 -11.32 -19.46 6.70
CA LYS A 105 -12.61 -19.02 7.28
C LYS A 105 -12.40 -17.99 8.41
N ASP A 106 -11.26 -18.07 9.07
CA ASP A 106 -10.88 -17.17 10.15
C ASP A 106 -10.39 -15.82 9.61
N ILE A 107 -10.99 -14.74 10.09
CA ILE A 107 -10.74 -13.35 9.63
C ILE A 107 -9.27 -12.99 9.80
N ARG A 108 -8.68 -13.33 10.95
CA ARG A 108 -7.28 -13.00 11.25
C ARG A 108 -6.33 -13.69 10.28
N LYS A 109 -6.54 -14.99 10.01
CA LYS A 109 -5.77 -15.71 8.99
C LYS A 109 -5.96 -15.12 7.59
N LEU A 110 -7.15 -14.63 7.26
CA LEU A 110 -7.39 -13.94 5.99
C LEU A 110 -6.53 -12.66 5.87
N VAL A 111 -6.45 -11.86 6.94
CA VAL A 111 -5.57 -10.68 7.01
C VAL A 111 -4.10 -11.05 6.82
N PHE A 112 -3.65 -12.22 7.31
CA PHE A 112 -2.27 -12.66 7.08
C PHE A 112 -2.01 -13.00 5.61
N VAL A 113 -3.00 -13.60 4.94
CA VAL A 113 -2.92 -13.83 3.49
C VAL A 113 -2.91 -12.50 2.73
N TRP A 114 -3.70 -11.52 3.15
CA TRP A 114 -3.72 -10.17 2.59
C TRP A 114 -2.36 -9.47 2.70
N THR A 115 -1.78 -9.47 3.90
CA THR A 115 -0.45 -8.89 4.18
C THR A 115 0.63 -9.56 3.33
N ARG A 116 0.61 -10.89 3.24
CA ARG A 116 1.51 -11.65 2.35
C ARG A 116 1.32 -11.25 0.88
N ARG A 117 0.08 -11.02 0.45
CA ARG A 117 -0.22 -10.62 -0.94
C ARG A 117 0.40 -9.27 -1.26
N GLU A 118 0.24 -8.27 -0.40
CA GLU A 118 0.87 -6.96 -0.60
C GLU A 118 2.39 -7.06 -0.69
N TYR A 119 3.02 -7.80 0.24
CA TYR A 119 4.46 -8.08 0.17
C TYR A 119 4.88 -8.64 -1.20
N LYS A 120 4.13 -9.60 -1.74
CA LYS A 120 4.38 -10.19 -3.07
C LYS A 120 4.08 -9.24 -4.23
N ASN A 121 3.13 -8.34 -4.07
CA ASN A 121 2.82 -7.33 -5.08
C ASN A 121 3.92 -6.28 -5.17
N LEU A 122 4.46 -5.79 -4.03
CA LEU A 122 5.61 -4.90 -3.98
C LEU A 122 6.84 -5.51 -4.69
N GLN A 123 7.18 -6.77 -4.37
CA GLN A 123 8.28 -7.49 -5.03
C GLN A 123 8.08 -7.56 -6.55
N ARG A 124 6.82 -7.75 -7.00
CA ARG A 124 6.50 -7.83 -8.42
C ARG A 124 6.60 -6.47 -9.10
N ALA A 125 6.09 -5.41 -8.48
CA ALA A 125 6.16 -4.04 -9.01
C ALA A 125 7.62 -3.62 -9.27
N LEU A 126 8.49 -3.81 -8.29
CA LEU A 126 9.92 -3.50 -8.39
C LEU A 126 10.61 -4.30 -9.49
N LYS A 127 10.28 -5.58 -9.64
CA LYS A 127 10.81 -6.44 -10.73
C LYS A 127 10.52 -5.86 -12.13
N TYR A 128 9.42 -5.13 -12.28
CA TYR A 128 9.01 -4.55 -13.57
C TYR A 128 9.26 -3.05 -13.66
N ALA A 129 10.24 -2.54 -12.89
CA ALA A 129 10.72 -1.16 -12.94
C ALA A 129 9.62 -0.10 -12.70
N VAL A 130 8.69 -0.42 -11.79
CA VAL A 130 7.77 0.55 -11.22
C VAL A 130 8.26 0.90 -9.82
N ARG A 131 8.46 2.20 -9.57
CA ARG A 131 8.97 2.67 -8.29
C ARG A 131 7.91 2.48 -7.20
N ALA A 132 8.25 1.65 -6.23
CA ALA A 132 7.46 1.29 -5.07
C ALA A 132 8.39 1.17 -3.85
N PRO A 133 7.86 1.14 -2.60
CA PRO A 133 8.68 0.85 -1.43
C PRO A 133 9.30 -0.55 -1.49
N GLU A 134 10.59 -0.66 -1.19
CA GLU A 134 11.24 -1.97 -1.08
C GLU A 134 10.64 -2.79 0.08
N PRO A 135 10.09 -4.00 -0.17
CA PRO A 135 9.50 -4.82 0.89
C PRO A 135 10.61 -5.57 1.65
N ILE A 136 10.85 -5.18 2.90
CA ILE A 136 11.92 -5.72 3.75
C ILE A 136 11.51 -7.07 4.35
N ALA A 137 10.38 -7.12 5.05
CA ALA A 137 9.90 -8.33 5.71
C ALA A 137 8.39 -8.30 5.92
N PHE A 138 7.77 -9.46 6.09
CA PHE A 138 6.39 -9.55 6.58
C PHE A 138 6.22 -10.74 7.51
N ARG A 139 5.28 -10.63 8.43
CA ARG A 139 4.84 -11.72 9.29
C ARG A 139 3.44 -11.41 9.81
N ASN A 140 2.55 -12.40 9.79
CA ASN A 140 1.17 -12.23 10.23
C ASN A 140 0.53 -11.00 9.54
N ASN A 141 0.07 -10.02 10.32
CA ASN A 141 -0.58 -8.78 9.88
C ASN A 141 0.38 -7.58 9.74
N VAL A 142 1.69 -7.80 9.85
CA VAL A 142 2.70 -6.73 9.82
C VAL A 142 3.57 -6.86 8.57
N LEU A 143 3.70 -5.76 7.84
CA LEU A 143 4.59 -5.56 6.69
C LEU A 143 5.60 -4.46 7.03
N VAL A 144 6.89 -4.76 6.87
CA VAL A 144 8.00 -3.82 7.01
C VAL A 144 8.55 -3.54 5.61
N MET A 145 8.68 -2.27 5.26
CA MET A 145 9.12 -1.82 3.95
C MET A 145 9.96 -0.54 4.05
N GLU A 146 10.57 -0.15 2.94
CA GLU A 146 11.29 1.11 2.77
C GLU A 146 10.46 2.30 3.23
N PHE A 147 11.09 3.18 4.00
CA PHE A 147 10.55 4.50 4.29
C PHE A 147 10.83 5.43 3.10
N ILE A 148 9.80 6.10 2.59
CA ILE A 148 9.95 7.06 1.49
C ILE A 148 9.96 8.48 2.07
N GLY A 149 11.12 9.13 1.97
CA GLY A 149 11.36 10.47 2.48
C GLY A 149 12.70 10.58 3.19
N ASP A 150 13.03 11.79 3.61
CA ASP A 150 14.25 12.08 4.36
C ASP A 150 13.92 12.10 5.85
N ASP A 151 14.01 13.24 6.54
CA ASP A 151 13.61 13.37 7.94
C ASP A 151 12.10 13.31 8.15
N MET A 152 11.35 13.74 7.14
CA MET A 152 9.90 13.68 7.09
C MET A 152 9.46 12.73 5.97
N PRO A 153 8.29 12.08 6.10
CA PRO A 153 7.75 11.27 5.01
C PRO A 153 7.50 12.15 3.78
N ALA A 154 7.77 11.61 2.60
CA ALA A 154 7.44 12.27 1.35
C ALA A 154 5.93 12.59 1.31
N PRO A 155 5.53 13.80 0.88
CA PRO A 155 4.12 14.16 0.78
C PRO A 155 3.42 13.36 -0.31
N ARG A 156 2.11 13.13 -0.15
CA ARG A 156 1.29 12.60 -1.25
C ARG A 156 1.05 13.71 -2.27
N LEU A 157 0.93 13.36 -3.55
CA LEU A 157 0.54 14.30 -4.61
C LEU A 157 -0.69 15.11 -4.20
N LYS A 158 -1.71 14.47 -3.65
CA LYS A 158 -2.93 15.15 -3.18
C LYS A 158 -2.66 16.27 -2.16
N ASP A 159 -1.69 16.10 -1.27
CA ASP A 159 -1.46 17.02 -0.15
C ASP A 159 -0.76 18.30 -0.60
N VAL A 160 0.05 18.23 -1.66
CA VAL A 160 0.86 19.35 -2.18
C VAL A 160 0.44 19.82 -3.57
N GLU A 161 -0.68 19.33 -4.10
CA GLU A 161 -1.18 19.66 -5.44
C GLU A 161 -1.45 21.15 -5.72
N LYS A 162 -1.38 22.01 -4.70
CA LYS A 162 -1.53 23.47 -4.82
C LYS A 162 -0.20 24.19 -5.04
N GLU A 163 0.91 23.49 -4.81
CA GLU A 163 2.28 23.99 -4.94
C GLU A 163 2.90 23.59 -6.29
N LEU A 164 2.18 22.82 -7.10
CA LEU A 164 2.61 22.30 -8.38
C LEU A 164 2.08 23.15 -9.53
N GLU A 165 2.92 23.31 -10.54
CA GLU A 165 2.59 23.97 -11.79
C GLU A 165 2.13 22.95 -12.85
N LYS A 166 1.70 23.45 -14.01
CA LYS A 166 1.17 22.59 -15.07
C LYS A 166 2.20 21.56 -15.55
N GLU A 167 3.45 21.98 -15.71
CA GLU A 167 4.55 21.14 -16.16
C GLU A 167 4.79 19.95 -15.20
N ASP A 168 4.70 20.18 -13.88
CA ASP A 168 4.80 19.09 -12.89
C ASP A 168 3.68 18.06 -13.09
N PHE A 169 2.45 18.51 -13.37
CA PHE A 169 1.32 17.62 -13.62
C PHE A 169 1.47 16.84 -14.92
N GLU A 170 2.11 17.39 -15.95
CA GLU A 170 2.43 16.67 -17.20
C GLU A 170 3.42 15.53 -16.91
N GLU A 171 4.51 15.81 -16.19
CA GLU A 171 5.50 14.78 -15.80
C GLU A 171 4.89 13.68 -14.92
N LEU A 172 4.05 14.06 -13.96
CA LEU A 172 3.38 13.12 -13.07
C LEU A 172 2.32 12.29 -13.80
N TYR A 173 1.62 12.85 -14.77
CA TYR A 173 0.69 12.11 -15.63
C TYR A 173 1.43 11.04 -16.42
N ASP A 174 2.52 11.42 -17.09
CA ASP A 174 3.37 10.51 -17.86
C ASP A 174 3.93 9.40 -16.98
N PHE A 175 4.38 9.73 -15.77
CA PHE A 175 4.84 8.75 -14.79
C PHE A 175 3.74 7.75 -14.40
N MET A 176 2.55 8.24 -14.03
CA MET A 176 1.45 7.39 -13.55
C MET A 176 0.88 6.52 -14.68
N MET A 177 0.66 7.09 -15.87
CA MET A 177 0.19 6.33 -17.03
C MET A 177 1.25 5.35 -17.53
N GLY A 178 2.50 5.78 -17.63
CA GLY A 178 3.62 4.90 -17.97
C GLY A 178 3.77 3.74 -16.98
N SER A 179 3.48 3.97 -15.70
CA SER A 179 3.44 2.92 -14.67
C SER A 179 2.30 1.93 -14.90
N ILE A 180 1.08 2.39 -15.20
CA ILE A 180 -0.05 1.51 -15.57
C ILE A 180 0.33 0.64 -16.76
N GLU A 181 0.91 1.23 -17.81
CA GLU A 181 1.32 0.51 -19.01
C GLU A 181 2.39 -0.54 -18.72
N LYS A 182 3.43 -0.18 -17.96
CA LYS A 182 4.49 -1.13 -17.56
C LYS A 182 3.91 -2.30 -16.77
N LEU A 183 3.05 -2.03 -15.79
CA LEU A 183 2.38 -3.07 -14.99
C LEU A 183 1.55 -4.00 -15.87
N TRP A 184 0.77 -3.45 -16.81
CA TRP A 184 -0.14 -4.24 -17.63
C TRP A 184 0.55 -5.02 -18.76
N LYS A 185 1.42 -4.35 -19.52
CA LYS A 185 2.08 -4.89 -20.72
C LYS A 185 3.22 -5.84 -20.34
N ARG A 186 4.02 -5.50 -19.32
CA ARG A 186 5.22 -6.26 -18.93
C ARG A 186 5.06 -6.95 -17.57
N GLY A 187 4.43 -6.25 -16.63
CA GLY A 187 4.28 -6.74 -15.26
C GLY A 187 3.22 -7.80 -15.06
N ASP A 188 2.34 -8.02 -16.05
CA ASP A 188 1.21 -8.95 -15.97
C ASP A 188 0.44 -8.75 -14.64
N MET A 189 0.23 -7.48 -14.29
CA MET A 189 -0.45 -7.06 -13.06
C MET A 189 -1.10 -5.68 -13.22
N VAL A 190 -1.89 -5.29 -12.23
CA VAL A 190 -2.56 -3.99 -12.12
C VAL A 190 -2.51 -3.53 -10.67
N HIS A 191 -2.46 -2.21 -10.44
CA HIS A 191 -2.42 -1.63 -9.09
C HIS A 191 -3.79 -1.75 -8.41
N GLY A 192 -4.85 -1.46 -9.15
CA GLY A 192 -6.23 -1.63 -8.73
C GLY A 192 -6.66 -0.71 -7.61
N ASP A 193 -5.98 0.43 -7.42
CA ASP A 193 -6.38 1.57 -6.59
C ASP A 193 -5.52 2.83 -6.86
N LEU A 194 -4.99 2.97 -8.07
CA LEU A 194 -4.07 4.06 -8.36
C LEU A 194 -4.82 5.40 -8.41
N SER A 195 -4.32 6.39 -7.68
CA SER A 195 -4.88 7.74 -7.56
C SER A 195 -3.83 8.71 -7.00
N GLU A 196 -4.17 9.99 -6.93
CA GLU A 196 -3.34 11.05 -6.34
C GLU A 196 -3.05 10.86 -4.84
N TYR A 197 -3.83 10.02 -4.16
CA TYR A 197 -3.62 9.67 -2.75
C TYR A 197 -2.52 8.61 -2.56
N ASN A 198 -2.21 7.85 -3.63
CA ASN A 198 -1.30 6.71 -3.59
C ASN A 198 0.02 6.98 -4.36
N LEU A 199 0.30 8.26 -4.64
CA LEU A 199 1.57 8.70 -5.20
C LEU A 199 2.28 9.60 -4.20
N LEU A 200 3.47 9.21 -3.77
CA LEU A 200 4.37 10.05 -2.98
C LEU A 200 5.32 10.82 -3.89
N LEU A 201 5.55 12.09 -3.59
CA LEU A 201 6.49 12.94 -4.30
C LEU A 201 7.79 13.01 -3.50
N TRP A 202 8.82 12.35 -4.03
CA TRP A 202 10.19 12.42 -3.51
C TRP A 202 11.15 12.67 -4.69
N HIS A 203 12.44 12.34 -4.58
CA HIS A 203 13.39 12.49 -5.69
C HIS A 203 12.87 11.93 -7.02
N GLU A 204 12.19 10.78 -6.95
CA GLU A 204 11.35 10.26 -8.03
C GLU A 204 9.96 9.93 -7.44
N PRO A 205 8.87 10.05 -8.21
CA PRO A 205 7.55 9.66 -7.72
C PRO A 205 7.50 8.18 -7.33
N VAL A 206 6.84 7.86 -6.22
CA VAL A 206 6.74 6.50 -5.68
C VAL A 206 5.29 6.09 -5.51
N ILE A 207 4.89 4.99 -6.13
CA ILE A 207 3.54 4.44 -5.97
C ILE A 207 3.48 3.59 -4.70
N ILE A 208 2.51 3.85 -3.85
CA ILE A 208 2.29 3.17 -2.57
C ILE A 208 0.92 2.48 -2.51
N ASP A 209 0.69 1.72 -1.44
CA ASP A 209 -0.53 0.94 -1.18
C ASP A 209 -0.86 -0.13 -2.23
N TRP A 210 0.01 -1.14 -2.29
CA TRP A 210 -0.10 -2.28 -3.21
C TRP A 210 -1.02 -3.40 -2.69
N SER A 211 -1.87 -3.06 -1.71
CA SER A 211 -2.76 -4.00 -1.04
C SER A 211 -3.78 -4.58 -2.04
N GLN A 212 -4.39 -3.74 -2.87
CA GLN A 212 -5.41 -4.11 -3.87
C GLN A 212 -4.85 -4.61 -5.20
N ALA A 213 -3.53 -4.48 -5.39
CA ALA A 213 -2.87 -4.91 -6.61
C ALA A 213 -3.04 -6.42 -6.85
N THR A 214 -3.12 -6.78 -8.13
CA THR A 214 -3.37 -8.17 -8.51
C THR A 214 -2.77 -8.51 -9.87
N VAL A 215 -2.64 -9.79 -10.15
CA VAL A 215 -2.14 -10.28 -11.45
C VAL A 215 -3.20 -10.12 -12.54
N LYS A 216 -2.77 -9.94 -13.78
CA LYS A 216 -3.67 -9.75 -14.94
C LYS A 216 -4.66 -10.89 -15.17
N ARG A 217 -4.28 -12.12 -14.80
CA ARG A 217 -5.17 -13.31 -14.83
C ARG A 217 -6.25 -13.35 -13.73
N ASN A 218 -6.25 -12.41 -12.78
CA ASN A 218 -7.31 -12.28 -11.80
C ASN A 218 -8.61 -11.84 -12.50
N ARG A 219 -9.75 -12.43 -12.13
CA ARG A 219 -11.06 -12.11 -12.74
C ARG A 219 -11.48 -10.63 -12.63
N MET A 220 -10.94 -9.90 -11.67
CA MET A 220 -11.21 -8.46 -11.45
C MET A 220 -10.21 -7.55 -12.18
N SER A 221 -9.16 -8.09 -12.81
CA SER A 221 -8.02 -7.29 -13.30
C SER A 221 -8.42 -6.21 -14.29
N LEU A 222 -9.38 -6.49 -15.19
CA LEU A 222 -9.85 -5.53 -16.19
C LEU A 222 -10.67 -4.41 -15.57
N THR A 223 -11.55 -4.72 -14.62
CA THR A 223 -12.30 -3.71 -13.86
C THR A 223 -11.35 -2.80 -13.07
N LEU A 224 -10.32 -3.40 -12.46
CA LEU A 224 -9.28 -2.67 -11.71
C LEU A 224 -8.41 -1.81 -12.64
N LEU A 225 -8.07 -2.30 -13.83
CA LEU A 225 -7.32 -1.54 -14.82
C LEU A 225 -8.10 -0.32 -15.29
N TYR A 226 -9.37 -0.51 -15.66
CA TYR A 226 -10.22 0.60 -16.07
C TYR A 226 -10.37 1.63 -14.94
N ARG A 227 -10.49 1.17 -13.68
CA ARG A 227 -10.55 2.06 -12.52
C ARG A 227 -9.28 2.90 -12.38
N ASP A 228 -8.11 2.30 -12.47
CA ASP A 228 -6.83 3.01 -12.39
C ASP A 228 -6.71 4.06 -13.51
N ILE A 229 -6.95 3.66 -14.76
CA ILE A 229 -6.91 4.55 -15.94
C ILE A 229 -7.87 5.73 -15.74
N ARG A 230 -9.12 5.45 -15.39
CA ARG A 230 -10.15 6.46 -15.21
C ARG A 230 -9.82 7.41 -14.06
N ASN A 231 -9.30 6.90 -12.96
CA ASN A 231 -8.91 7.73 -11.81
C ASN A 231 -7.78 8.69 -12.18
N VAL A 232 -6.72 8.18 -12.80
CA VAL A 232 -5.55 8.96 -13.25
C VAL A 232 -5.98 10.01 -14.27
N ILE A 233 -6.59 9.61 -15.39
CA ILE A 233 -7.01 10.54 -16.44
C ILE A 233 -7.94 11.62 -15.90
N ASN A 234 -8.96 11.25 -15.12
CA ASN A 234 -9.90 12.24 -14.58
C ASN A 234 -9.23 13.20 -13.59
N TYR A 235 -8.25 12.75 -12.82
CA TYR A 235 -7.48 13.62 -11.92
C TYR A 235 -6.71 14.67 -12.72
N PHE A 236 -5.89 14.26 -13.67
CA PHE A 236 -5.04 15.16 -14.47
C PHE A 236 -5.86 16.06 -15.42
N LYS A 237 -7.00 15.58 -15.93
CA LYS A 237 -7.95 16.43 -16.68
C LYS A 237 -8.41 17.64 -15.85
N ARG A 238 -8.70 17.43 -14.56
CA ARG A 238 -9.10 18.53 -13.64
C ARG A 238 -7.94 19.49 -13.33
N LYS A 239 -6.69 19.08 -13.59
CA LYS A 239 -5.49 19.91 -13.46
C LYS A 239 -5.13 20.65 -14.75
N GLY A 240 -5.94 20.52 -15.80
CA GLY A 240 -5.72 21.22 -17.07
C GLY A 240 -4.70 20.55 -17.99
N ILE A 241 -4.37 19.28 -17.73
CA ILE A 241 -3.52 18.46 -18.61
C ILE A 241 -4.36 17.96 -19.78
N ASP A 242 -3.76 17.97 -20.97
CA ASP A 242 -4.33 17.31 -22.14
C ASP A 242 -4.16 15.79 -21.98
N VAL A 243 -5.28 15.09 -21.89
CA VAL A 243 -5.30 13.67 -21.53
C VAL A 243 -6.15 12.88 -22.51
N GLU A 244 -5.76 11.64 -22.73
CA GLU A 244 -6.51 10.69 -23.57
C GLU A 244 -7.91 10.40 -22.98
N ASP A 245 -8.82 9.90 -23.80
CA ASP A 245 -10.10 9.38 -23.30
C ASP A 245 -9.88 8.06 -22.51
N PRO A 246 -10.48 7.90 -21.31
CA PRO A 246 -10.30 6.67 -20.52
C PRO A 246 -10.72 5.39 -21.23
N GLU A 247 -11.76 5.43 -22.07
CA GLU A 247 -12.21 4.24 -22.80
C GLU A 247 -11.25 3.90 -23.94
N GLU A 248 -10.81 4.91 -24.70
CA GLU A 248 -9.81 4.73 -25.75
C GLU A 248 -8.52 4.14 -25.18
N LYS A 249 -8.02 4.71 -24.08
CA LYS A 249 -6.82 4.19 -23.42
C LYS A 249 -7.00 2.77 -22.89
N PHE A 250 -8.16 2.46 -22.33
CA PHE A 250 -8.46 1.09 -21.90
C PHE A 250 -8.50 0.12 -23.07
N ARG A 251 -9.13 0.49 -24.19
CA ARG A 251 -9.17 -0.34 -25.41
C ARG A 251 -7.78 -0.54 -26.01
N GLU A 252 -6.92 0.48 -25.99
CA GLU A 252 -5.52 0.35 -26.41
C GLU A 252 -4.79 -0.72 -25.58
N LEU A 253 -4.95 -0.71 -24.26
CA LEU A 253 -4.22 -1.62 -23.37
C LEU A 253 -4.83 -3.02 -23.28
N ALA A 254 -6.15 -3.14 -23.27
CA ALA A 254 -6.86 -4.39 -23.04
C ALA A 254 -7.42 -5.05 -24.31
N GLY A 255 -7.59 -4.29 -25.40
CA GLY A 255 -8.24 -4.74 -26.63
C GLY A 255 -9.78 -4.64 -26.61
N ASP A 256 -10.36 -4.46 -27.79
CA ASP A 256 -11.80 -4.16 -27.97
C ASP A 256 -12.75 -5.28 -27.50
N GLU A 257 -12.35 -6.55 -27.61
CA GLU A 257 -13.17 -7.68 -27.19
C GLU A 257 -13.44 -7.72 -25.67
N LEU A 258 -12.54 -7.14 -24.87
CA LEU A 258 -12.66 -7.11 -23.42
C LEU A 258 -13.49 -5.93 -22.92
N TRP A 259 -13.61 -4.85 -23.71
CA TRP A 259 -14.52 -3.73 -23.43
C TRP A 259 -16.00 -4.16 -23.45
N MET A 260 -16.41 -4.94 -24.46
CA MET A 260 -17.80 -5.42 -24.57
C MET A 260 -18.21 -6.38 -23.45
N ARG A 261 -17.27 -7.13 -22.86
CA ARG A 261 -17.54 -8.03 -21.72
C ARG A 261 -17.65 -7.28 -20.40
N ASN A 262 -16.88 -6.19 -20.21
CA ASN A 262 -16.87 -5.39 -18.98
C ASN A 262 -18.12 -4.51 -18.80
N LEU A 263 -18.73 -4.02 -19.89
CA LEU A 263 -19.98 -3.23 -19.85
C LEU A 263 -21.17 -3.96 -19.22
N ARG A 264 -21.13 -5.30 -19.12
CA ARG A 264 -22.19 -6.09 -18.47
C ARG A 264 -22.00 -6.28 -16.96
N SER A 265 -20.85 -5.83 -16.42
CA SER A 265 -20.45 -6.04 -15.03
C SER A 265 -20.14 -4.75 -14.26
N LEU A 266 -20.15 -3.60 -14.94
CA LEU A 266 -20.18 -2.25 -14.35
C LEU A 266 -21.64 -1.81 -14.21
#